data_AF-A0A9D8K0K9-F1
#
_entry.id   AF-A0A9D8K0K9-F1
#
_cell.length_a   1.000
_cell.length_b   1.000
_cell.length_c   1.000
_cell.angle_alpha   90.00
_cell.angle_beta   90.00
_cell.angle_gamma   90.00
#
_symmetry.space_group_name_H-M   'P 1'
#
loop_
_entity.id
_entity.type
_entity.pdbx_description
1 polymer ?
#
loop_
_entity_poly.entity_id
_entity_poly.type
_entity_poly.pdbx_seq_one_letter_code
_entity_poly.pdbx_strand_id
1 'polypeptide(L)' 'MTRQLVEYPIVGQWTVFNIGGNKYRLIAVIHFNRRKVYVRQVLTHQEYDKSDWKH' A
#
# COMPACT_ATOMS: atom_id res chain seq x y z
N MET A 1 3.06 0.06 23.12
CA MET A 1 3.50 -0.05 21.71
C MET A 1 2.87 -1.32 21.13
N THR A 2 1.63 -1.22 20.66
CA THR A 2 0.90 -2.39 20.19
C THR A 2 1.25 -2.63 18.74
N ARG A 3 1.93 -3.74 18.47
CA ARG A 3 2.24 -4.22 17.11
C ARG A 3 0.92 -4.74 16.53
N GLN A 4 0.09 -3.85 16.02
CA GLN A 4 -1.09 -4.23 15.26
C GLN A 4 -0.61 -4.62 13.86
N LEU A 5 -0.34 -5.92 13.68
CA LEU A 5 -0.13 -6.50 12.36
C LEU A 5 -1.48 -6.43 11.64
N VAL A 6 -1.70 -5.33 10.91
CA VAL A 6 -2.73 -5.28 9.87
C VAL A 6 -2.25 -6.26 8.81
N GLU A 7 -3.03 -7.31 8.59
CA GLU A 7 -2.85 -8.23 7.48
C GLU A 7 -2.76 -7.38 6.20
N TYR A 8 -1.57 -7.31 5.61
CA TYR A 8 -1.38 -6.67 4.32
C TYR A 8 -1.80 -7.70 3.28
N PRO A 9 -2.98 -7.55 2.62
CA PRO A 9 -3.23 -8.34 1.45
C PRO A 9 -2.16 -7.94 0.43
N ILE A 10 -1.22 -8.84 0.19
CA ILE A 10 -0.42 -8.82 -1.03
C ILE A 10 -1.41 -8.96 -2.18
N VAL A 11 -1.84 -7.83 -2.73
CA VAL A 11 -2.68 -7.79 -3.93
C VAL A 11 -1.74 -7.98 -5.10
N GLY A 12 -1.44 -9.24 -5.39
CA GLY A 12 -0.43 -9.61 -6.38
C GLY A 12 0.97 -9.14 -5.97
N GLN A 13 1.60 -8.33 -6.82
CA GLN A 13 2.99 -7.87 -6.70
C GLN A 13 3.16 -6.51 -5.98
N TRP A 14 2.10 -5.93 -5.42
CA TRP A 14 2.15 -4.61 -4.78
C TRP A 14 1.97 -4.69 -3.26
N THR A 15 2.63 -3.78 -2.57
CA THR A 15 2.53 -3.56 -1.13
C THR A 15 1.77 -2.26 -0.89
N VAL A 16 0.73 -2.31 -0.06
CA VAL A 16 -0.10 -1.15 0.28
C VAL A 16 0.21 -0.73 1.70
N PHE A 17 0.41 0.56 1.98
CA PHE A 17 0.66 1.08 3.33
C PHE A 17 -0.40 2.09 3.76
N ASN A 18 -0.74 2.08 5.05
CA ASN A 18 -1.59 3.11 5.66
C ASN A 18 -0.73 4.30 6.06
N ILE A 19 -1.05 5.50 5.56
CA ILE A 19 -0.30 6.73 5.86
C ILE A 19 -1.22 7.89 6.28
N GLY A 20 -0.63 8.95 6.83
CA GLY A 20 -1.35 10.18 7.18
C GLY A 20 -2.41 9.98 8.27
N GLY A 21 -2.15 9.13 9.27
CA GLY A 21 -3.14 8.75 10.29
C GLY A 21 -4.23 7.81 9.75
N ASN A 22 -3.84 6.88 8.88
CA ASN A 22 -4.74 5.93 8.21
C ASN A 22 -5.80 6.62 7.32
N LYS A 23 -5.51 7.80 6.75
CA LYS A 23 -6.42 8.49 5.82
C LYS A 23 -6.21 8.09 4.36
N TYR A 24 -5.01 7.59 4.05
CA TYR A 24 -4.61 7.24 2.69
C TYR A 24 -4.00 5.84 2.61
N ARG A 25 -3.87 5.35 1.37
CA ARG A 25 -3.27 4.10 0.95
C ARG A 25 -2.13 4.41 -0.02
N LEU A 26 -0.90 4.11 0.39
CA LEU A 26 0.29 4.20 -0.45
C LEU A 26 0.53 2.85 -1.11
N ILE A 27 0.37 2.76 -2.42
CA ILE A 27 0.62 1.53 -3.18
C ILE A 27 2.02 1.60 -3.76
N ALA A 28 2.86 0.59 -3.48
CA ALA A 28 4.24 0.56 -3.90
C ALA A 28 4.72 -0.83 -4.33
N VAL A 29 5.75 -0.85 -5.16
CA VAL A 29 6.53 -2.06 -5.49
C VAL A 29 7.87 -2.00 -4.77
N ILE A 30 8.26 -3.10 -4.13
CA ILE A 30 9.50 -3.17 -3.35
C ILE A 30 10.45 -4.17 -3.98
N HIS A 31 11.59 -3.67 -4.48
CA HIS A 31 12.67 -4.52 -4.97
C HIS A 31 13.75 -4.61 -3.88
N PHE A 32 13.62 -5.62 -3.00
CA PHE A 32 14.54 -5.81 -1.88
C PHE A 32 15.99 -6.06 -2.31
N ASN A 33 16.18 -6.88 -3.35
CA ASN A 33 17.50 -7.16 -3.93
C ASN A 33 18.22 -5.89 -4.42
N ARG A 34 17.46 -4.91 -4.90
CA ARG A 34 18.00 -3.62 -5.39
C ARG A 34 17.92 -2.51 -4.33
N ARG A 35 17.34 -2.80 -3.15
CA ARG A 35 17.05 -1.82 -2.09
C ARG A 35 16.30 -0.59 -2.62
N LYS A 36 15.29 -0.80 -3.47
CA LYS A 36 14.47 0.27 -4.08
C LYS A 36 13.00 0.09 -3.78
N VAL A 37 12.31 1.22 -3.57
CA VAL A 37 10.86 1.32 -3.43
C VAL A 37 10.34 2.23 -4.53
N TYR A 38 9.35 1.77 -5.26
CA TYR A 38 8.67 2.55 -6.29
C TYR A 38 7.26 2.84 -5.84
N VAL A 39 6.94 4.11 -5.60
CA VAL A 39 5.59 4.54 -5.28
C VAL A 39 4.79 4.60 -6.58
N ARG A 40 3.70 3.84 -6.65
CA ARG A 40 2.80 3.85 -7.81
C ARG A 40 1.74 4.93 -7.65
N GLN A 41 1.02 4.91 -6.53
CA GLN A 41 -0.11 5.80 -6.26
C GLN A 41 -0.28 6.06 -4.77
N VAL A 42 -0.89 7.21 -4.43
CA VAL A 42 -1.41 7.54 -3.10
C VAL A 42 -2.89 7.82 -3.27
N LEU A 43 -3.74 7.04 -2.61
CA LEU A 43 -5.19 7.11 -2.73
C LEU A 43 -5.81 7.40 -1.36
N THR A 44 -6.95 8.10 -1.34
CA THR A 44 -7.85 8.06 -0.18
C THR A 44 -8.41 6.64 0.01
N HIS A 45 -8.97 6.35 1.18
CA HIS A 45 -9.70 5.09 1.39
C HIS A 45 -10.80 4.86 0.37
N GLN A 46 -11.62 5.88 0.10
CA GLN A 46 -12.74 5.76 -0.82
C GLN A 46 -12.28 5.44 -2.25
N GLU A 47 -11.15 5.99 -2.70
CA GLU A 47 -10.57 5.67 -4.00
C GLU A 47 -9.94 4.27 -4.03
N TYR A 48 -9.29 3.86 -2.93
CA TYR A 48 -8.72 2.52 -2.80
C TYR A 48 -9.79 1.43 -2.85
N ASP A 49 -10.93 1.65 -2.19
CA ASP A 49 -12.01 0.67 -2.09
C ASP A 49 -12.67 0.38 -3.45
N LYS A 50 -12.67 1.34 -4.37
CA LYS A 50 -13.12 1.15 -5.76
C LYS A 50 -12.31 0.09 -6.51
N SER A 51 -11.11 -0.25 -6.04
CA SER A 51 -10.25 -1.27 -6.63
C SER A 51 -9.76 -0.99 -8.06
N ASP A 52 -10.02 0.21 -8.60
CA ASP A 52 -9.56 0.65 -9.94
C ASP A 52 -8.03 0.73 -10.07
N TRP A 53 -7.30 0.63 -8.96
CA TRP A 53 -5.84 0.62 -8.97
C TRP A 53 -5.26 -0.75 -9.32
N LYS A 54 -6.06 -1.84 -9.27
CA LYS A 54 -5.65 -3.25 -9.43
C LYS A 54 -5.33 -3.69 -10.86
N HIS A 55 -5.38 -2.78 -11.83
CA HIS A 55 -5.13 -3.06 -13.25
C HIS A 55 -3.64 -2.99 -13.63
#